data_AF-A0A1R4G5J3-F1
#
_entry.id   AF-A0A1R4G5J3-F1
#
_cell.length_a   1.000
_cell.length_b   1.000
_cell.length_c   1.000
_cell.angle_alpha   90.00
_cell.angle_beta   90.00
_cell.angle_gamma   90.00
#
_symmetry.space_group_name_H-M   'P 1'
#
loop_
_entity.id
_entity.type
_entity.pdbx_description
1 polymer ?
#
loop_
_entity_poly.entity_id
_entity_poly.type
_entity_poly.pdbx_seq_one_letter_code
_entity_poly.pdbx_strand_id
1 'polypeptide(L)' 'MRHDVIVEGDGRLRWEGGLFNSLSEVARAITGTRWNGPRFFGLREEGR' A
#
# COMPACT_ATOMS: atom_id res chain seq x y z
N MET A 1 -0.39 14.91 -2.10
CA MET A 1 -1.39 14.09 -2.82
C MET A 1 -1.86 13.00 -1.86
N ARG A 2 -3.16 12.70 -1.82
CA ARG A 2 -3.70 11.59 -1.02
C ARG A 2 -3.85 10.39 -1.94
N HIS A 3 -3.42 9.22 -1.50
CA HIS A 3 -3.64 7.95 -2.20
C HIS A 3 -4.53 7.07 -1.33
N ASP A 4 -5.70 6.71 -1.86
CA ASP A 4 -6.64 5.83 -1.20
C ASP A 4 -6.40 4.40 -1.71
N VAL A 5 -6.16 3.46 -0.80
CA VAL A 5 -5.92 2.04 -1.11
C VAL A 5 -7.05 1.21 -0.53
N ILE A 6 -7.64 0.36 -1.36
CA ILE A 6 -8.74 -0.51 -0.95
C ILE A 6 -8.18 -1.89 -0.64
N VAL A 7 -8.56 -2.47 0.51
CA VAL A 7 -8.26 -3.86 0.83
C VAL A 7 -9.43 -4.71 0.33
N GLU A 8 -9.13 -5.62 -0.58
CA GLU A 8 -10.08 -6.60 -1.12
C GLU A 8 -10.32 -7.72 -0.08
N GLY A 9 -11.45 -8.41 -0.19
CA GLY A 9 -11.82 -9.48 0.75
C GLY A 9 -10.86 -10.68 0.76
N ASP A 10 -10.01 -10.83 -0.26
CA ASP A 10 -8.98 -11.85 -0.36
C ASP A 10 -7.61 -11.38 0.21
N GLY A 11 -7.55 -10.19 0.80
CA GLY A 11 -6.34 -9.60 1.36
C GLY A 11 -5.44 -8.88 0.34
N ARG A 12 -5.86 -8.78 -0.93
CA ARG A 12 -5.15 -7.98 -1.94
C ARG A 12 -5.47 -6.50 -1.78
N LEU A 13 -4.62 -5.66 -2.35
CA LEU A 13 -4.75 -4.21 -2.34
C LEU A 13 -5.07 -3.70 -3.74
N ARG A 14 -6.06 -2.83 -3.86
CA ARG A 14 -6.41 -2.15 -5.11
C ARG A 14 -6.07 -0.68 -5.04
N TRP A 15 -5.34 -0.20 -6.04
CA TRP A 15 -4.94 1.20 -6.17
C TRP A 15 -4.83 1.58 -7.66
N GLU A 16 -5.46 2.70 -8.08
CA GLU A 16 -5.47 3.20 -9.47
C GLU A 16 -5.81 2.13 -10.54
N GLY A 17 -6.70 1.19 -10.21
CA GLY A 17 -7.07 0.08 -11.11
C GLY A 17 -6.07 -1.08 -11.15
N GLY A 18 -4.95 -0.98 -10.46
CA GLY A 18 -3.99 -2.07 -10.25
C GLY A 18 -4.31 -2.91 -9.01
N LEU A 19 -3.95 -4.19 -9.05
CA LEU A 19 -3.98 -5.11 -7.92
C LEU A 19 -2.56 -5.38 -7.42
N PHE A 20 -2.38 -5.32 -6.11
CA PHE A 20 -1.10 -5.43 -5.41
C PHE A 20 -1.25 -6.39 -4.22
N ASN A 21 -0.15 -7.01 -3.80
CA ASN A 21 -0.16 -7.98 -2.70
C ASN A 21 0.29 -7.37 -1.37
N SER A 22 0.80 -6.13 -1.36
CA SER A 22 1.28 -5.48 -0.14
C SER A 22 1.35 -3.96 -0.27
N LEU A 23 1.30 -3.28 0.87
CA LEU A 23 1.39 -1.81 0.93
C LEU A 23 2.73 -1.31 0.37
N SER A 24 3.81 -2.07 0.57
CA SER A 24 5.13 -1.70 0.03
C SER A 24 5.15 -1.74 -1.50
N GLU A 25 4.38 -2.64 -2.10
CA GLU A 25 4.23 -2.72 -3.57
C GLU A 25 3.46 -1.51 -4.11
N VAL A 26 2.37 -1.13 -3.45
CA VAL A 26 1.62 0.09 -3.78
C VAL A 26 2.49 1.34 -3.60
N ALA A 27 3.22 1.46 -2.49
CA ALA A 27 4.12 2.58 -2.23
C ALA A 27 5.22 2.70 -3.29
N ARG A 28 5.73 1.56 -3.78
CA ARG A 28 6.67 1.53 -4.90
C ARG A 28 6.04 1.96 -6.21
N ALA A 29 4.80 1.56 -6.49
CA ALA A 29 4.08 1.99 -7.69
C ALA A 29 3.83 3.51 -7.70
N ILE A 30 3.57 4.10 -6.52
CA ILE A 30 3.39 5.54 -6.35
C ILE A 30 4.72 6.32 -6.49
N THR A 31 5.77 5.87 -5.80
CA THR A 31 7.01 6.65 -5.64
C THR A 31 8.12 6.26 -6.61
N GLY A 32 7.98 5.16 -7.33
CA GLY A 32 9.04 4.56 -8.16
C GLY A 32 10.20 3.93 -7.36
N THR A 33 10.22 4.08 -6.04
CA THR A 33 11.32 3.64 -5.15
C THR A 33 10.82 2.66 -4.10
N ARG A 34 11.69 1.80 -3.56
CA ARG A 34 11.30 0.92 -2.44
C ARG A 34 11.05 1.76 -1.18
N TRP A 35 9.85 1.64 -0.62
CA TRP A 35 9.43 2.25 0.64
C TRP A 35 8.85 1.18 1.58
N ASN A 36 8.95 1.40 2.89
CA ASN A 36 8.16 0.64 3.87
C ASN A 36 6.69 1.07 3.71
N GLY A 37 5.85 0.14 3.24
CA GLY A 37 4.43 0.39 2.96
C GLY A 37 3.68 1.01 4.13
N PRO A 38 3.61 0.37 5.31
CA PRO A 38 2.93 0.92 6.48
C PRO A 38 3.35 2.36 6.79
N ARG A 39 4.66 2.63 6.83
CA ARG A 39 5.20 3.97 7.09
C ARG A 39 4.79 4.99 6.03
N PHE A 40 4.79 4.60 4.75
CA PHE A 40 4.37 5.47 3.64
C PHE A 40 2.88 5.86 3.75
N PHE A 41 2.03 4.92 4.14
CA PHE A 41 0.60 5.16 4.33
C PHE A 41 0.26 5.74 5.72
N GLY A 42 1.27 6.07 6.54
CA GLY A 42 1.05 6.58 7.89
C GLY A 42 0.42 5.56 8.84
N LEU A 43 0.37 4.28 8.45
CA LEU A 43 -0.04 3.18 9.29
C LEU A 43 1.12 2.90 10.24
N ARG A 44 0.89 3.08 11.54
CA ARG A 44 1.84 2.58 12.52
C ARG A 44 1.91 1.06 12.33
N GLU A 45 3.11 0.50 12.27
CA GLU A 45 3.28 -0.94 12.45
C GLU A 45 2.73 -1.24 13.85
N GLU A 46 1.47 -1.66 13.93
CA GLU A 46 0.95 -2.27 15.13
C GLU A 46 1.64 -3.64 15.19
N GLY A 47 2.83 -3.61 15.78
CA GLY A 47 3.63 -4.78 16.04
C GLY A 47 2.80 -5.74 16.88
N ARG A 48 2.44 -6.86 16.28
CA ARG A 48 2.12 -8.09 16.98
C ARG A 48 2.81 -9.24 16.26
#